data_AF-A0A7R9B019-F1
#
_entry.id   AF-A0A7R9B019-F1
#
_cell.length_a   1.000
_cell.length_b   1.000
_cell.length_c   1.000
_cell.angle_alpha   90.00
_cell.angle_beta   90.00
_cell.angle_gamma   90.00
#
_symmetry.space_group_name_H-M   'P 1'
#
loop_
_entity.id
_entity.type
_entity.pdbx_description
1 polymer ?
#
loop_
_entity_poly.entity_id
_entity_poly.type
_entity_poly.pdbx_seq_one_letter_code
_entity_poly.pdbx_strand_id
1 'polypeptide(L)'
;LQDTWADEEGRLSMDDEQDCDDFQLVRRHNVTKFTFTRRFDTCDDQDYVIEDGTTHIVWAEGRGPLFRLSGLNVLDSTSSGMQRAQLLKNVNPTAPNPPGTWSHDVMAESVKVPSDDTTYWCHVHRLPEQLRTKHHVVQVGNVCVPCDPPAGTTAHQTPCGAEQLRTKDHVVQMGNMCFEAVVQEGNEALVHHMEVFHCVAPPDQNIPEYKGPCFAPQRPETTQVCKRVLAAWAMGAPPFVYPEEAGLPIGGPDFNSYVMLEIHYNNPEKRSDWVDSTGVRLYISPTLRKYDGGVIELGLEYTDKMAIPPHQPQFTLTGYCISECTAVGIPLEGIVIFGSQLHTHLTGIRVFTRHIRDGRELPELNRDNHYSTHFQEIRLLKREVRVLPGDALITTCWYQTTERTNITMGGYAISDEMCVNYVHYYPKVDLEVCKSSISNNALDTYFRFLREWEDQQTSSSQGISSNYQAVDWTPMRSQMLEQMYQQFPISMQCNQSSGERFPGYWEDMISSHVLFPLPPQARECSTEETV
;
A
#
# COMPACT_ATOMS: atom_id res chain seq x y z
N LEU A 1 14.59 16.35 27.95
CA LEU A 1 14.02 15.26 27.15
C LEU A 1 14.23 14.01 27.96
N GLN A 2 13.20 13.19 28.08
CA GLN A 2 13.20 11.96 28.85
C GLN A 2 12.47 10.92 28.01
N ASP A 3 12.89 9.68 28.14
CA ASP A 3 12.23 8.54 27.51
C ASP A 3 11.12 8.03 28.41
N THR A 4 9.98 7.72 27.79
CA THR A 4 8.73 7.43 28.49
C THR A 4 7.84 6.56 27.64
N TRP A 5 7.07 5.70 28.28
CA TRP A 5 6.01 4.92 27.66
C TRP A 5 4.65 5.25 28.28
N ALA A 6 3.57 4.89 27.57
CA ALA A 6 2.19 5.07 28.01
C ALA A 6 1.49 3.70 28.14
N ASP A 7 0.74 3.49 29.23
CA ASP A 7 -0.09 2.30 29.41
C ASP A 7 -1.40 2.32 28.57
N GLU A 8 -2.21 1.26 28.65
CA GLU A 8 -3.48 1.15 27.93
C GLU A 8 -4.48 2.27 28.31
N GLU A 9 -4.37 2.83 29.52
CA GLU A 9 -5.15 3.99 29.96
C GLU A 9 -4.55 5.35 29.55
N GLY A 10 -3.43 5.34 28.82
CA GLY A 10 -2.73 6.52 28.33
C GLY A 10 -1.91 7.24 29.40
N ARG A 11 -1.58 6.61 30.53
CA ARG A 11 -0.77 7.22 31.59
C ARG A 11 0.71 7.08 31.31
N LEU A 12 1.41 8.20 31.37
CA LEU A 12 2.85 8.26 31.15
C LEU A 12 3.63 7.81 32.39
N SER A 13 4.58 6.91 32.15
CA SER A 13 5.59 6.46 33.09
C SER A 13 6.97 6.74 32.51
N MET A 14 7.97 6.93 33.38
CA MET A 14 9.35 6.96 32.88
C MET A 14 9.76 5.55 32.49
N ASP A 15 10.53 5.46 31.43
CA ASP A 15 11.12 4.20 31.03
C ASP A 15 12.26 3.81 32.00
N ASP A 16 12.32 2.53 32.35
CA ASP A 16 13.37 1.97 33.20
C ASP A 16 14.66 1.76 32.38
N GLU A 17 14.54 1.53 31.07
CA GLU A 17 15.63 1.46 30.11
C GLU A 17 15.63 2.73 29.22
N GLN A 18 16.81 3.23 28.85
CA GLN A 18 16.92 4.43 28.02
C GLN A 18 17.28 4.01 26.60
N ASP A 19 16.30 4.05 25.70
CA ASP A 19 16.45 3.60 24.32
C ASP A 19 16.71 4.73 23.33
N CYS A 20 16.46 5.98 23.77
CA CYS A 20 16.68 7.19 23.01
C CYS A 20 17.97 7.92 23.44
N ASP A 21 19.02 7.82 22.64
CA ASP A 21 20.30 8.47 22.87
C ASP A 21 20.41 9.86 22.20
N ASP A 22 21.48 10.60 22.54
CA ASP A 22 21.92 11.82 21.85
C ASP A 22 20.87 12.94 21.74
N PHE A 23 20.02 13.09 22.76
CA PHE A 23 19.02 14.16 22.81
C PHE A 23 19.61 15.57 22.61
N GLN A 24 19.17 16.26 21.55
CA GLN A 24 19.53 17.64 21.25
C GLN A 24 18.28 18.50 21.06
N LEU A 25 18.31 19.71 21.63
CA LEU A 25 17.28 20.72 21.50
C LEU A 25 17.87 21.98 20.88
N VAL A 26 17.41 22.35 19.69
CA VAL A 26 17.83 23.57 18.99
C VAL A 26 16.61 24.44 18.75
N ARG A 27 16.61 25.64 19.31
CA ARG A 27 15.56 26.64 19.06
C ARG A 27 16.11 27.73 18.16
N ARG A 28 15.55 27.87 16.95
CA ARG A 28 15.86 28.96 16.01
C ARG A 28 14.56 29.65 15.60
N HIS A 29 14.44 30.95 15.92
CA HIS A 29 13.22 31.74 15.70
C HIS A 29 11.97 31.06 16.31
N ASN A 30 10.95 30.79 15.49
CA ASN A 30 9.70 30.14 15.88
C ASN A 30 9.76 28.61 15.79
N VAL A 31 10.89 28.02 15.42
CA VAL A 31 11.04 26.56 15.28
C VAL A 31 11.86 26.00 16.43
N THR A 32 11.31 24.98 17.07
CA THR A 32 12.02 24.16 18.07
C THR A 32 12.26 22.78 17.46
N LYS A 33 13.53 22.42 17.27
CA LYS A 33 13.94 21.13 16.73
C LYS A 33 14.45 20.24 17.86
N PHE A 34 13.89 19.03 17.91
CA PHE A 34 14.32 17.94 18.78
C PHE A 34 15.03 16.89 17.91
N THR A 35 16.12 16.32 18.40
CA THR A 35 16.87 15.26 17.69
C THR A 35 17.35 14.24 18.71
N PHE A 36 17.27 12.95 18.35
CA PHE A 36 17.68 11.81 19.17
C PHE A 36 18.01 10.64 18.23
N THR A 37 18.67 9.61 18.77
CA THR A 37 18.99 8.36 18.08
C THR A 37 18.31 7.21 18.81
N ARG A 38 17.70 6.26 18.09
CA ARG A 38 17.11 5.04 18.67
C ARG A 38 17.47 3.85 17.80
N ARG A 39 17.74 2.69 18.41
CA ARG A 39 17.89 1.44 17.66
C ARG A 39 16.55 1.01 17.03
N PHE A 40 16.61 0.26 15.94
CA PHE A 40 15.38 -0.26 15.31
C PHE A 40 14.73 -1.35 16.18
N ASP A 41 15.56 -2.22 16.74
CA ASP A 41 15.20 -3.17 17.78
C ASP A 41 16.09 -2.90 19.00
N THR A 42 15.46 -2.57 20.13
CA THR A 42 16.11 -2.20 21.40
C THR A 42 16.41 -3.41 22.26
N CYS A 43 15.86 -4.57 21.93
CA CYS A 43 15.91 -5.80 22.72
C CYS A 43 15.10 -5.78 24.02
N ASP A 44 14.40 -4.69 24.32
CA ASP A 44 13.29 -4.68 25.26
C ASP A 44 12.03 -5.26 24.58
N ASP A 45 11.29 -6.10 25.29
CA ASP A 45 10.03 -6.70 24.85
C ASP A 45 8.83 -5.75 25.03
N GLN A 46 8.96 -4.71 25.86
CA GLN A 46 7.93 -3.68 26.04
C GLN A 46 7.92 -2.64 24.92
N ASP A 47 8.97 -2.65 24.11
CA ASP A 47 9.35 -1.51 23.32
C ASP A 47 9.05 -1.73 21.82
N TYR A 48 8.74 -0.64 21.10
CA TYR A 48 8.24 -0.76 19.73
C TYR A 48 9.35 -1.17 18.74
N VAL A 49 9.23 -2.33 18.11
CA VAL A 49 10.19 -2.77 17.10
C VAL A 49 9.93 -2.05 15.77
N ILE A 50 10.90 -1.24 15.33
CA ILE A 50 10.84 -0.57 14.02
C ILE A 50 11.29 -1.58 12.95
N GLU A 51 10.32 -2.20 12.29
CA GLU A 51 10.54 -3.16 11.20
C GLU A 51 10.17 -2.59 9.83
N ASP A 52 10.31 -3.42 8.79
CA ASP A 52 9.83 -3.08 7.46
C ASP A 52 8.31 -2.94 7.45
N GLY A 53 7.83 -1.85 6.85
CA GLY A 53 6.41 -1.56 6.83
C GLY A 53 6.10 -0.10 7.10
N THR A 54 4.87 0.10 7.54
CA THR A 54 4.35 1.36 8.04
C THR A 54 4.77 1.53 9.49
N THR A 55 5.11 2.75 9.91
CA THR A 55 5.27 3.12 11.31
C THR A 55 4.22 4.16 11.68
N HIS A 56 3.52 3.93 12.79
CA HIS A 56 2.55 4.85 13.34
C HIS A 56 3.24 5.75 14.38
N ILE A 57 3.41 7.02 14.04
CA ILE A 57 4.02 8.05 14.89
C ILE A 57 2.89 8.79 15.59
N VAL A 58 2.87 8.75 16.92
CA VAL A 58 1.89 9.49 17.73
C VAL A 58 2.52 10.75 18.32
N TRP A 59 1.73 11.80 18.47
CA TRP A 59 2.17 13.04 19.11
C TRP A 59 1.04 13.64 19.95
N ALA A 60 1.43 14.33 21.02
CA ALA A 60 0.52 15.05 21.90
C ALA A 60 1.19 16.32 22.44
N GLU A 61 0.41 17.39 22.54
CA GLU A 61 0.80 18.66 23.14
C GLU A 61 -0.12 18.92 24.35
N GLY A 62 0.47 19.36 25.46
CA GLY A 62 -0.26 19.65 26.69
C GLY A 62 0.14 20.99 27.31
N ARG A 63 -0.58 21.39 28.35
CA ARG A 63 -0.29 22.65 29.06
C ARG A 63 1.02 22.53 29.84
N GLY A 64 1.98 23.37 29.49
CA GLY A 64 3.18 23.58 30.29
C GLY A 64 3.00 24.62 31.40
N PRO A 65 4.00 24.76 32.29
CA PRO A 65 5.22 23.96 32.38
C PRO A 65 5.00 22.59 33.04
N LEU A 66 5.66 21.55 32.50
CA LEU A 66 5.64 20.20 33.06
C LEU A 66 6.70 20.07 34.16
N PHE A 67 6.28 19.78 35.41
CA PHE A 67 7.20 19.62 36.54
C PHE A 67 7.53 18.15 36.85
N ARG A 68 6.65 17.22 36.47
CA ARG A 68 6.82 15.76 36.56
C ARG A 68 6.05 15.10 35.42
N LEU A 69 6.58 14.02 34.87
CA LEU A 69 5.94 13.24 33.82
C LEU A 69 5.02 12.14 34.39
N SER A 70 5.40 11.54 35.53
CA SER A 70 4.66 10.45 36.15
C SER A 70 3.23 10.85 36.52
N GLY A 71 2.26 10.13 35.97
CA GLY A 71 0.83 10.33 36.23
C GLY A 71 0.14 11.35 35.32
N LEU A 72 0.83 11.88 34.30
CA LEU A 72 0.17 12.58 33.20
C LEU A 72 -0.60 11.56 32.35
N ASN A 73 -1.78 11.96 31.88
CA ASN A 73 -2.52 11.18 30.90
C ASN A 73 -2.44 11.85 29.53
N VAL A 74 -2.05 11.10 28.49
CA VAL A 74 -1.99 11.59 27.11
C VAL A 74 -3.37 12.02 26.61
N LEU A 75 -4.45 11.45 27.17
CA LEU A 75 -5.84 11.84 26.90
C LEU A 75 -6.19 13.26 27.39
N ASP A 76 -5.44 13.81 28.35
CA ASP A 76 -5.62 15.20 28.83
C ASP A 76 -4.89 16.23 27.94
N SER A 77 -4.35 15.81 26.79
CA SER A 77 -3.66 16.68 25.85
C SER A 77 -4.58 17.77 25.29
N THR A 78 -4.00 18.95 25.02
CA THR A 78 -4.70 20.05 24.36
C THR A 78 -4.87 19.81 22.86
N SER A 79 -3.91 19.11 22.26
CA SER A 79 -3.94 18.64 20.89
C SER A 79 -3.15 17.33 20.81
N SER A 80 -3.61 16.42 19.97
CA SER A 80 -2.93 15.16 19.72
C SER A 80 -3.24 14.70 18.31
N GLY A 81 -2.41 13.79 17.81
CA GLY A 81 -2.59 13.24 16.49
C GLY A 81 -1.70 12.03 16.25
N MET A 82 -1.89 11.46 15.07
CA MET A 82 -1.10 10.35 14.57
C MET A 82 -0.69 10.67 13.13
N GLN A 83 0.54 10.32 12.80
CA GLN A 83 1.09 10.38 11.46
C GLN A 83 1.62 9.00 11.07
N ARG A 84 1.43 8.61 9.82
CA ARG A 84 2.01 7.37 9.27
C ARG A 84 3.19 7.71 8.40
N ALA A 85 4.23 6.88 8.44
CA ALA A 85 5.42 7.04 7.62
C ALA A 85 6.14 5.70 7.42
N GLN A 86 6.89 5.59 6.34
CA GLN A 86 7.91 4.55 6.18
C GLN A 86 9.24 5.07 6.74
N LEU A 87 9.67 4.57 7.91
CA LEU A 87 10.96 4.96 8.50
C LEU A 87 12.14 4.27 7.80
N LEU A 88 12.00 2.97 7.50
CA LEU A 88 13.03 2.17 6.83
C LEU A 88 12.93 2.30 5.31
N LYS A 89 13.42 3.42 4.77
CA LYS A 89 13.38 3.70 3.32
C LYS A 89 14.56 3.05 2.59
N ASN A 90 14.34 2.67 1.33
CA ASN A 90 15.43 2.37 0.41
C ASN A 90 16.04 3.69 -0.10
N VAL A 91 17.19 4.09 0.46
CA VAL A 91 17.87 5.36 0.14
C VAL A 91 18.90 5.23 -0.98
N ASN A 92 18.86 4.15 -1.77
CA ASN A 92 19.80 3.97 -2.86
C ASN A 92 19.73 5.17 -3.83
N PRO A 93 20.88 5.77 -4.21
CA PRO A 93 20.91 6.92 -5.07
C PRO A 93 20.24 6.58 -6.39
N THR A 94 19.25 7.39 -6.75
CA THR A 94 18.44 7.17 -7.92
C THR A 94 19.23 7.48 -9.18
N ALA A 95 19.17 6.58 -10.17
CA ALA A 95 19.78 6.83 -11.47
C ALA A 95 19.18 8.11 -12.09
N PRO A 96 19.99 8.98 -12.71
CA PRO A 96 19.48 10.15 -13.39
C PRO A 96 18.54 9.75 -14.54
N ASN A 97 17.49 10.54 -14.74
CA ASN A 97 16.55 10.30 -15.82
C ASN A 97 17.26 10.34 -17.18
N PRO A 98 16.87 9.47 -18.15
CA PRO A 98 17.50 9.46 -19.46
C PRO A 98 17.37 10.80 -20.19
N PRO A 99 18.25 11.12 -21.16
CA PRO A 99 18.13 12.31 -21.98
C PRO A 99 16.79 12.40 -22.70
N GLY A 100 16.24 13.61 -22.79
CA GLY A 100 14.95 13.87 -23.42
C GLY A 100 13.73 13.51 -22.56
N THR A 101 13.94 13.13 -21.29
CA THR A 101 12.83 12.92 -20.34
C THR A 101 12.09 14.24 -20.08
N TRP A 102 10.77 14.20 -20.15
CA TRP A 102 9.88 15.34 -19.90
C TRP A 102 8.84 14.96 -18.82
N SER A 103 8.22 15.95 -18.19
CA SER A 103 7.24 15.73 -17.12
C SER A 103 5.80 15.97 -17.61
N HIS A 104 4.86 15.12 -17.18
CA HIS A 104 3.43 15.30 -17.36
C HIS A 104 2.72 15.27 -16.01
N ASP A 105 1.90 16.29 -15.74
CA ASP A 105 1.16 16.41 -14.49
C ASP A 105 -0.28 15.96 -14.70
N VAL A 106 -0.70 14.96 -13.92
CA VAL A 106 -2.09 14.51 -13.85
C VAL A 106 -2.69 15.15 -12.60
N MET A 107 -3.49 16.20 -12.77
CA MET A 107 -3.89 17.12 -11.70
C MET A 107 -5.40 17.15 -11.48
N ALA A 108 -5.84 17.16 -10.22
CA ALA A 108 -7.14 17.69 -9.90
C ALA A 108 -7.05 19.23 -9.85
N GLU A 109 -7.96 19.94 -10.49
CA GLU A 109 -7.91 21.41 -10.55
C GLU A 109 -9.00 22.03 -9.68
N SER A 110 -8.63 22.85 -8.68
CA SER A 110 -9.59 23.65 -7.89
C SER A 110 -10.76 22.83 -7.33
N VAL A 111 -10.47 21.67 -6.78
CA VAL A 111 -11.43 20.81 -6.07
C VAL A 111 -11.90 21.53 -4.83
N LYS A 112 -13.22 21.71 -4.70
CA LYS A 112 -13.83 22.10 -3.43
C LYS A 112 -14.02 20.83 -2.61
N VAL A 113 -13.14 20.60 -1.64
CA VAL A 113 -13.17 19.37 -0.85
C VAL A 113 -14.43 19.40 0.04
N PRO A 114 -15.26 18.35 0.01
CA PRO A 114 -16.42 18.25 0.90
C PRO A 114 -16.03 18.36 2.38
N SER A 115 -16.95 18.84 3.22
CA SER A 115 -16.79 18.87 4.68
C SER A 115 -17.03 17.50 5.34
N ASP A 116 -16.88 16.43 4.58
CA ASP A 116 -16.91 15.06 5.08
C ASP A 116 -15.54 14.70 5.64
N ASP A 117 -15.53 13.79 6.61
CA ASP A 117 -14.29 13.34 7.28
C ASP A 117 -13.29 12.72 6.28
N THR A 118 -13.82 11.98 5.31
CA THR A 118 -13.06 11.30 4.27
C THR A 118 -13.73 11.53 2.92
N THR A 119 -12.95 11.94 1.92
CA THR A 119 -13.43 12.08 0.54
C THR A 119 -12.47 11.41 -0.44
N TYR A 120 -12.99 10.59 -1.34
CA TYR A 120 -12.28 10.09 -2.51
C TYR A 120 -12.77 10.83 -3.75
N TRP A 121 -11.86 11.53 -4.43
CA TRP A 121 -12.16 12.38 -5.57
C TRP A 121 -11.53 11.82 -6.84
N CYS A 122 -12.35 11.58 -7.87
CA CYS A 122 -11.93 11.02 -9.14
C CYS A 122 -11.92 12.08 -10.24
N HIS A 123 -10.87 12.09 -11.06
CA HIS A 123 -10.73 12.94 -12.24
C HIS A 123 -10.20 12.13 -13.43
N VAL A 124 -10.99 12.00 -14.49
CA VAL A 124 -10.58 11.31 -15.73
C VAL A 124 -9.87 12.28 -16.66
N HIS A 125 -8.66 11.94 -17.07
CA HIS A 125 -7.79 12.72 -17.94
C HIS A 125 -7.55 12.00 -19.26
N ARG A 126 -7.43 12.78 -20.34
CA ARG A 126 -6.86 12.32 -21.61
C ARG A 126 -5.39 12.71 -21.67
N LEU A 127 -4.54 11.71 -21.90
CA LEU A 127 -3.10 11.86 -22.07
C LEU A 127 -2.76 12.65 -23.34
N PRO A 128 -1.61 13.35 -23.35
CA PRO A 128 -1.20 14.20 -24.45
C PRO A 128 -0.91 13.44 -25.75
N GLU A 129 -1.11 14.11 -26.88
CA GLU A 129 -0.99 13.54 -28.24
C GLU A 129 0.42 13.00 -28.55
N GLN A 130 1.46 13.46 -27.84
CA GLN A 130 2.82 12.94 -27.90
C GLN A 130 2.88 11.43 -27.54
N LEU A 131 1.98 10.96 -26.67
CA LEU A 131 1.87 9.57 -26.25
C LEU A 131 1.12 8.68 -27.25
N ARG A 132 0.83 9.16 -28.46
CA ARG A 132 0.45 8.26 -29.58
C ARG A 132 1.55 7.26 -29.93
N THR A 133 2.79 7.58 -29.59
CA THR A 133 3.93 6.66 -29.71
C THR A 133 4.31 6.14 -28.33
N LYS A 134 4.91 4.94 -28.29
CA LYS A 134 5.31 4.29 -27.05
C LYS A 134 6.45 5.06 -26.38
N HIS A 135 6.30 5.31 -25.09
CA HIS A 135 7.29 5.88 -24.20
C HIS A 135 7.44 5.01 -22.94
N HIS A 136 8.43 5.33 -22.10
CA HIS A 136 8.56 4.76 -20.77
C HIS A 136 8.36 5.82 -19.69
N VAL A 137 7.49 5.56 -18.72
CA VAL A 137 7.54 6.25 -17.44
C VAL A 137 8.74 5.70 -16.67
N VAL A 138 9.67 6.58 -16.30
CA VAL A 138 10.91 6.21 -15.60
C VAL A 138 10.88 6.61 -14.13
N GLN A 139 10.00 7.55 -13.77
CA GLN A 139 9.82 8.01 -12.39
C GLN A 139 8.41 8.57 -12.21
N VAL A 140 7.86 8.36 -11.02
CA VAL A 140 6.60 8.89 -10.55
C VAL A 140 6.88 9.66 -9.25
N GLY A 141 6.37 10.88 -9.15
CA GLY A 141 6.61 11.74 -8.01
C GLY A 141 7.89 12.58 -8.14
N ASN A 142 7.96 13.62 -7.28
CA ASN A 142 8.81 14.83 -7.27
C ASN A 142 8.29 16.06 -8.03
N VAL A 143 8.13 17.15 -7.27
CA VAL A 143 8.57 18.50 -7.66
C VAL A 143 9.66 18.93 -6.69
N CYS A 144 10.93 18.64 -7.00
CA CYS A 144 12.01 19.39 -6.36
C CYS A 144 12.04 20.77 -7.01
N VAL A 145 11.47 21.78 -6.38
CA VAL A 145 11.79 23.17 -6.75
C VAL A 145 13.22 23.41 -6.25
N PRO A 146 14.19 23.71 -7.14
CA PRO A 146 15.50 24.17 -6.69
C PRO A 146 15.28 25.41 -5.82
N CYS A 147 15.87 25.45 -4.64
CA CYS A 147 15.91 26.66 -3.80
C CYS A 147 16.84 27.74 -4.40
N ASP A 148 16.86 27.91 -5.73
CA ASP A 148 17.59 28.99 -6.38
C ASP A 148 16.60 30.11 -6.74
N PRO A 149 16.83 31.34 -6.29
CA PRO A 149 16.00 32.46 -6.70
C PRO A 149 16.14 32.69 -8.22
N PRO A 150 15.09 33.16 -8.90
CA PRO A 150 15.21 33.60 -10.29
C PRO A 150 16.27 34.70 -10.36
N ALA A 151 17.16 34.60 -11.35
CA ALA A 151 18.19 35.61 -11.60
C ALA A 151 17.54 37.00 -11.76
N GLY A 152 17.60 37.83 -10.71
CA GLY A 152 17.18 39.24 -10.77
C GLY A 152 16.35 39.80 -9.61
N THR A 153 15.99 39.05 -8.57
CA THR A 153 15.17 39.59 -7.45
C THR A 153 15.98 39.83 -6.17
N THR A 154 16.15 41.10 -5.78
CA THR A 154 16.77 41.53 -4.50
C THR A 154 15.74 41.60 -3.37
N ALA A 155 14.98 40.54 -3.12
CA ALA A 155 14.05 40.46 -2.00
C ALA A 155 14.49 39.37 -1.01
N HIS A 156 14.69 39.74 0.25
CA HIS A 156 14.93 38.82 1.35
C HIS A 156 13.71 37.90 1.54
N GLN A 157 13.83 36.66 1.07
CA GLN A 157 12.98 35.54 1.47
C GLN A 157 13.88 34.37 1.92
N THR A 158 13.39 33.68 2.94
CA THR A 158 14.07 32.75 3.85
C THR A 158 14.73 31.56 3.13
N PRO A 159 15.99 31.19 3.45
CA PRO A 159 16.57 29.97 2.90
C PRO A 159 16.01 28.75 3.66
N CYS A 160 15.47 27.77 2.92
CA CYS A 160 15.30 26.41 3.44
C CYS A 160 16.69 25.86 3.79
N GLY A 161 16.92 25.63 5.09
CA GLY A 161 18.23 25.27 5.62
C GLY A 161 18.62 23.82 5.30
N ALA A 162 19.48 23.63 4.31
CA ALA A 162 20.32 22.45 4.21
C ALA A 162 21.61 22.68 5.03
N GLU A 163 21.70 22.14 6.24
CA GLU A 163 22.96 22.02 6.99
C GLU A 163 23.44 20.55 6.90
N GLN A 164 24.64 20.32 6.34
CA GLN A 164 25.31 19.02 6.34
C GLN A 164 25.75 18.67 7.77
N LEU A 165 25.19 17.63 8.37
CA LEU A 165 25.72 17.03 9.60
C LEU A 165 26.87 16.08 9.24
N ARG A 166 28.11 16.47 9.57
CA ARG A 166 29.26 15.55 9.60
C ARG A 166 29.37 14.95 11.00
N THR A 167 29.08 13.66 11.15
CA THR A 167 29.66 12.85 12.24
C THR A 167 30.91 12.15 11.71
N LYS A 168 31.86 11.81 12.59
CA LYS A 168 33.22 11.40 12.23
C LYS A 168 33.32 10.11 11.40
N ASP A 169 32.25 9.34 11.29
CA ASP A 169 32.27 8.06 10.56
C ASP A 169 31.14 7.87 9.54
N HIS A 170 30.13 8.75 9.47
CA HIS A 170 29.02 8.62 8.50
C HIS A 170 28.51 9.99 8.04
N VAL A 171 28.36 10.18 6.72
CA VAL A 171 27.65 11.33 6.15
C VAL A 171 26.17 10.98 6.11
N VAL A 172 25.39 11.46 7.08
CA VAL A 172 23.93 11.45 6.96
C VAL A 172 23.56 12.63 6.09
N GLN A 173 23.37 12.38 4.80
CA GLN A 173 22.77 13.36 3.91
C GLN A 173 21.28 13.47 4.31
N MET A 174 20.93 14.50 5.09
CA MET A 174 19.54 14.93 5.15
C MET A 174 19.15 15.31 3.72
N GLY A 175 18.37 14.43 3.07
CA GLY A 175 17.82 14.70 1.75
C GLY A 175 17.06 16.02 1.79
N ASN A 176 17.20 16.82 0.73
CA ASN A 176 16.34 17.97 0.52
C ASN A 176 14.88 17.54 0.74
N MET A 177 14.11 18.33 1.48
CA MET A 177 12.66 18.14 1.59
C MET A 177 12.05 18.56 0.25
N CYS A 178 12.14 17.69 -0.76
CA CYS A 178 11.40 17.82 -1.99
C CYS A 178 9.94 17.44 -1.71
N PHE A 179 8.99 18.18 -2.26
CA PHE A 179 7.60 17.73 -2.22
C PHE A 179 7.43 16.58 -3.23
N GLU A 180 7.04 15.42 -2.71
CA GLU A 180 7.14 14.12 -3.37
C GLU A 180 5.95 13.84 -4.33
N ALA A 181 4.95 14.74 -4.35
CA ALA A 181 3.89 14.85 -5.36
C ALA A 181 3.51 16.35 -5.58
N VAL A 182 2.67 16.68 -6.57
CA VAL A 182 2.25 18.08 -6.80
C VAL A 182 1.11 18.40 -5.83
N VAL A 183 1.43 18.66 -4.56
CA VAL A 183 0.43 19.01 -3.53
C VAL A 183 0.28 20.52 -3.44
N GLN A 184 -0.96 21.02 -3.33
CA GLN A 184 -1.21 22.45 -3.14
C GLN A 184 -0.65 22.91 -1.78
N GLU A 185 0.11 24.01 -1.79
CA GLU A 185 0.70 24.61 -0.59
C GLU A 185 -0.39 24.92 0.46
N GLY A 186 -0.19 24.43 1.69
CA GLY A 186 -1.14 24.55 2.80
C GLY A 186 -2.15 23.40 2.92
N ASN A 187 -2.23 22.52 1.93
CA ASN A 187 -3.11 21.33 1.92
C ASN A 187 -2.35 20.03 2.18
N GLU A 188 -1.08 20.08 2.59
CA GLU A 188 -0.22 18.90 2.77
C GLU A 188 -0.76 17.95 3.83
N ALA A 189 -1.44 18.48 4.86
CA ALA A 189 -2.09 17.68 5.89
C ALA A 189 -3.46 17.10 5.45
N LEU A 190 -4.04 17.64 4.37
CA LEU A 190 -5.36 17.26 3.86
C LEU A 190 -5.26 16.10 2.87
N VAL A 191 -4.28 16.14 1.96
CA VAL A 191 -4.08 15.11 0.93
C VAL A 191 -3.34 13.94 1.52
N HIS A 192 -4.02 12.81 1.60
CA HIS A 192 -3.53 11.66 2.35
C HIS A 192 -2.88 10.60 1.46
N HIS A 193 -3.50 10.28 0.32
CA HIS A 193 -2.87 9.52 -0.76
C HIS A 193 -3.50 9.84 -2.12
N MET A 194 -2.80 9.45 -3.18
CA MET A 194 -3.21 9.62 -4.57
C MET A 194 -2.87 8.40 -5.40
N GLU A 195 -3.73 8.06 -6.36
CA GLU A 195 -3.50 6.98 -7.31
C GLU A 195 -3.83 7.42 -8.73
N VAL A 196 -3.10 6.90 -9.72
CA VAL A 196 -3.39 7.08 -11.14
C VAL A 196 -3.64 5.72 -11.76
N PHE A 197 -4.83 5.53 -12.30
CA PHE A 197 -5.26 4.31 -12.96
C PHE A 197 -5.30 4.48 -14.48
N HIS A 198 -4.87 3.48 -15.23
CA HIS A 198 -5.11 3.38 -16.66
C HIS A 198 -6.50 2.79 -16.94
N CYS A 199 -7.21 3.40 -17.88
CA CYS A 199 -8.50 2.92 -18.38
C CYS A 199 -8.28 1.85 -19.45
N VAL A 200 -8.44 0.58 -19.07
CA VAL A 200 -8.25 -0.55 -19.99
C VAL A 200 -9.45 -0.66 -20.93
N ALA A 201 -9.30 -0.15 -22.15
CA ALA A 201 -10.29 -0.16 -23.20
C ALA A 201 -9.61 -0.20 -24.59
N PRO A 202 -10.33 -0.50 -25.68
CA PRO A 202 -9.80 -0.34 -27.03
C PRO A 202 -9.20 1.05 -27.27
N PRO A 203 -8.15 1.20 -28.11
CA PRO A 203 -7.40 2.46 -28.23
C PRO A 203 -8.26 3.66 -28.67
N ASP A 204 -9.23 3.42 -29.56
CA ASP A 204 -10.13 4.44 -30.08
C ASP A 204 -11.39 4.68 -29.21
N GLN A 205 -11.57 3.90 -28.13
CA GLN A 205 -12.71 4.06 -27.25
C GLN A 205 -12.56 5.34 -26.40
N ASN A 206 -13.50 6.26 -26.56
CA ASN A 206 -13.59 7.47 -25.75
C ASN A 206 -14.15 7.14 -24.35
N ILE A 207 -13.40 7.47 -23.30
CA ILE A 207 -13.87 7.40 -21.92
C ILE A 207 -14.38 8.80 -21.54
N PRO A 208 -15.63 8.93 -21.04
CA PRO A 208 -16.18 10.24 -20.70
C PRO A 208 -15.33 10.91 -19.61
N GLU A 209 -15.09 12.20 -19.78
CA GLU A 209 -14.50 13.02 -18.74
C GLU A 209 -15.42 13.01 -17.51
N TYR A 210 -14.82 12.82 -16.33
CA TYR A 210 -15.53 12.80 -15.06
C TYR A 210 -14.69 13.51 -14.02
N LYS A 211 -15.32 14.36 -13.23
CA LYS A 211 -14.71 15.07 -12.10
C LYS A 211 -15.70 15.13 -10.94
N GLY A 212 -15.41 14.42 -9.86
CA GLY A 212 -16.28 14.38 -8.70
C GLY A 212 -15.96 13.25 -7.73
N PRO A 213 -16.78 13.07 -6.70
CA PRO A 213 -16.59 11.97 -5.74
C PRO A 213 -16.60 10.61 -6.44
N CYS A 214 -15.60 9.77 -6.18
CA CYS A 214 -15.44 8.47 -6.86
C CYS A 214 -16.65 7.54 -6.74
N PHE A 215 -17.47 7.74 -5.70
CA PHE A 215 -18.64 6.91 -5.38
C PHE A 215 -19.98 7.61 -5.65
N ALA A 216 -19.97 8.72 -6.40
CA ALA A 216 -21.20 9.43 -6.69
C ALA A 216 -22.11 8.60 -7.63
N PRO A 217 -23.43 8.50 -7.37
CA PRO A 217 -24.36 7.73 -8.23
C PRO A 217 -24.36 8.14 -9.71
N GLN A 218 -23.98 9.39 -9.98
CA GLN A 218 -23.89 9.97 -11.32
C GLN A 218 -22.56 9.67 -12.05
N ARG A 219 -21.60 8.97 -11.42
CA ARG A 219 -20.34 8.58 -12.06
C ARG A 219 -20.64 7.63 -13.23
N PRO A 220 -20.20 7.93 -14.47
CA PRO A 220 -20.48 7.07 -15.62
C PRO A 220 -19.87 5.68 -15.45
N GLU A 221 -20.67 4.64 -15.69
CA GLU A 221 -20.26 3.23 -15.55
C GLU A 221 -19.06 2.88 -16.42
N THR A 222 -18.93 3.51 -17.59
CA THR A 222 -17.78 3.34 -18.50
C THR A 222 -16.43 3.76 -17.90
N THR A 223 -16.42 4.58 -16.84
CA THR A 223 -15.19 4.95 -16.12
C THR A 223 -14.71 3.85 -15.16
N GLN A 224 -15.52 2.81 -14.91
CA GLN A 224 -15.12 1.69 -14.04
C GLN A 224 -14.06 0.78 -14.67
N VAL A 225 -13.70 0.99 -15.94
CA VAL A 225 -12.58 0.30 -16.60
C VAL A 225 -11.20 0.85 -16.16
N CYS A 226 -11.17 1.99 -15.48
CA CYS A 226 -9.96 2.62 -14.95
C CYS A 226 -9.57 1.98 -13.61
N LYS A 227 -8.94 0.81 -13.68
CA LYS A 227 -8.57 0.01 -12.50
C LYS A 227 -7.10 -0.40 -12.47
N ARG A 228 -6.37 -0.32 -13.58
CA ARG A 228 -4.97 -0.73 -13.63
C ARG A 228 -4.08 0.36 -13.05
N VAL A 229 -3.49 0.13 -11.88
CA VAL A 229 -2.61 1.11 -11.20
C VAL A 229 -1.37 1.39 -12.07
N LEU A 230 -1.15 2.67 -12.39
CA LEU A 230 0.09 3.16 -13.03
C LEU A 230 1.05 3.80 -12.02
N ALA A 231 0.47 4.47 -11.02
CA ALA A 231 1.18 5.23 -10.00
C ALA A 231 0.33 5.30 -8.73
N ALA A 232 0.98 5.29 -7.57
CA ALA A 232 0.37 5.63 -6.30
C ALA A 232 1.38 6.38 -5.43
N TRP A 233 0.87 7.23 -4.56
CA TRP A 233 1.64 8.05 -3.64
C TRP A 233 0.87 8.18 -2.32
N ALA A 234 1.56 8.12 -1.19
CA ALA A 234 1.01 8.44 0.12
C ALA A 234 1.91 9.44 0.85
N MET A 235 1.36 10.11 1.87
CA MET A 235 2.07 11.15 2.61
C MET A 235 3.39 10.66 3.22
N GLY A 236 4.51 11.18 2.75
CA GLY A 236 5.86 10.80 3.21
C GLY A 236 6.50 9.64 2.44
N ALA A 237 5.82 9.13 1.41
CA ALA A 237 6.36 8.17 0.46
C ALA A 237 7.37 8.86 -0.48
N PRO A 238 8.61 8.33 -0.62
CA PRO A 238 9.55 8.84 -1.59
C PRO A 238 9.03 8.64 -3.02
N PRO A 239 9.60 9.38 -4.00
CA PRO A 239 9.32 9.14 -5.41
C PRO A 239 9.57 7.69 -5.80
N PHE A 240 8.66 7.12 -6.58
CA PHE A 240 8.84 5.79 -7.12
C PHE A 240 9.62 5.87 -8.43
N VAL A 241 10.84 5.33 -8.43
CA VAL A 241 11.73 5.39 -9.60
C VAL A 241 11.96 4.00 -10.14
N TYR A 242 11.75 3.84 -11.44
CA TYR A 242 11.99 2.58 -12.12
C TYR A 242 13.50 2.30 -12.24
N PRO A 243 13.93 1.03 -12.15
CA PRO A 243 15.33 0.62 -12.29
C PRO A 243 15.87 0.90 -13.69
N GLU A 244 17.18 1.07 -13.86
CA GLU A 244 17.79 1.45 -15.16
C GLU A 244 17.46 0.48 -16.30
N GLU A 245 17.20 -0.78 -15.96
CA GLU A 245 16.86 -1.87 -16.85
C GLU A 245 15.45 -1.73 -17.44
N ALA A 246 14.52 -1.07 -16.74
CA ALA A 246 13.10 -1.10 -17.09
C ALA A 246 12.38 0.24 -16.94
N GLY A 247 11.32 0.43 -17.72
CA GLY A 247 10.40 1.55 -17.58
C GLY A 247 8.96 1.10 -17.86
N LEU A 248 7.98 1.74 -17.22
CA LEU A 248 6.58 1.38 -17.45
C LEU A 248 6.13 1.86 -18.84
N PRO A 249 5.68 0.96 -19.72
CA PRO A 249 5.23 1.35 -21.05
C PRO A 249 3.96 2.21 -20.97
N ILE A 250 4.00 3.37 -21.61
CA ILE A 250 2.87 4.30 -21.73
C ILE A 250 2.74 4.78 -23.18
N GLY A 251 1.51 4.87 -23.66
CA GLY A 251 1.24 5.29 -25.04
C GLY A 251 1.52 4.21 -26.09
N GLY A 252 1.36 4.59 -27.36
CA GLY A 252 1.44 3.68 -28.51
C GLY A 252 0.07 3.41 -29.16
N PRO A 253 0.06 2.69 -30.30
CA PRO A 253 -1.16 2.47 -31.09
C PRO A 253 -2.20 1.59 -30.37
N ASP A 254 -1.75 0.69 -29.50
CA ASP A 254 -2.62 -0.24 -28.76
C ASP A 254 -2.97 0.27 -27.35
N PHE A 255 -2.62 1.51 -27.03
CA PHE A 255 -2.79 2.10 -25.70
C PHE A 255 -3.97 3.08 -25.69
N ASN A 256 -4.93 2.87 -24.78
CA ASN A 256 -6.01 3.82 -24.58
C ASN A 256 -5.49 5.06 -23.85
N SER A 257 -5.73 6.24 -24.40
CA SER A 257 -5.12 7.48 -23.89
C SER A 257 -5.79 8.04 -22.62
N TYR A 258 -6.66 7.30 -21.94
CA TYR A 258 -7.34 7.79 -20.74
C TYR A 258 -6.75 7.21 -19.45
N VAL A 259 -6.56 8.09 -18.48
CA VAL A 259 -6.16 7.74 -17.11
C VAL A 259 -7.11 8.40 -16.13
N MET A 260 -7.23 7.86 -14.92
CA MET A 260 -8.04 8.42 -13.84
C MET A 260 -7.15 8.70 -12.64
N LEU A 261 -7.15 9.94 -12.18
CA LEU A 261 -6.56 10.34 -10.90
C LEU A 261 -7.61 10.16 -9.80
N GLU A 262 -7.23 9.47 -8.73
CA GLU A 262 -8.00 9.35 -7.50
C GLU A 262 -7.21 10.02 -6.38
N ILE A 263 -7.85 10.93 -5.63
CA ILE A 263 -7.26 11.62 -4.48
C ILE A 263 -8.10 11.33 -3.25
N HIS A 264 -7.45 10.82 -2.21
CA HIS A 264 -8.05 10.65 -0.90
C HIS A 264 -7.71 11.84 0.00
N TYR A 265 -8.73 12.59 0.37
CA TYR A 265 -8.65 13.67 1.35
C TYR A 265 -9.08 13.19 2.73
N ASN A 266 -8.27 13.47 3.73
CA ASN A 266 -8.59 13.27 5.15
C ASN A 266 -8.84 14.65 5.79
N ASN A 267 -10.08 14.97 6.13
CA ASN A 267 -10.51 16.29 6.62
C ASN A 267 -11.11 16.17 8.02
N PRO A 268 -10.30 15.85 9.05
CA PRO A 268 -10.79 15.61 10.41
C PRO A 268 -11.48 16.84 11.04
N GLU A 269 -11.07 18.04 10.62
CA GLU A 269 -11.69 19.30 11.05
C GLU A 269 -13.03 19.60 10.35
N LYS A 270 -13.42 18.79 9.36
CA LYS A 270 -14.67 18.93 8.58
C LYS A 270 -14.88 20.32 8.00
N ARG A 271 -13.77 20.94 7.60
CA ARG A 271 -13.76 22.27 6.98
C ARG A 271 -14.35 22.22 5.58
N SER A 272 -15.08 23.26 5.19
CA SER A 272 -15.74 23.38 3.87
C SER A 272 -15.07 24.42 2.95
N ASP A 273 -14.01 25.06 3.43
CA ASP A 273 -13.29 26.14 2.74
C ASP A 273 -12.01 25.65 2.03
N TRP A 274 -11.71 24.35 2.11
CA TRP A 274 -10.61 23.75 1.38
C TRP A 274 -10.82 23.82 -0.13
N VAL A 275 -9.84 24.40 -0.81
CA VAL A 275 -9.70 24.35 -2.27
C VAL A 275 -8.38 23.69 -2.58
N ASP A 276 -8.42 22.61 -3.34
CA ASP A 276 -7.24 21.80 -3.63
C ASP A 276 -6.96 21.68 -5.13
N SER A 277 -5.68 21.72 -5.49
CA SER A 277 -5.18 21.53 -6.85
C SER A 277 -3.98 20.61 -6.82
N THR A 278 -4.20 19.39 -6.37
CA THR A 278 -3.15 18.39 -6.17
C THR A 278 -3.17 17.30 -7.25
N GLY A 279 -2.02 16.67 -7.49
CA GLY A 279 -1.90 15.56 -8.43
C GLY A 279 -0.55 14.88 -8.45
N VAL A 280 -0.36 14.01 -9.45
CA VAL A 280 0.83 13.18 -9.63
C VAL A 280 1.61 13.62 -10.87
N ARG A 281 2.93 13.75 -10.73
CA ARG A 281 3.85 14.01 -11.84
C ARG A 281 4.46 12.71 -12.35
N LEU A 282 4.36 12.51 -13.66
CA LEU A 282 4.99 11.41 -14.39
C LEU A 282 6.22 11.94 -15.13
N TYR A 283 7.36 11.27 -14.99
CA TYR A 283 8.56 11.53 -15.79
C TYR A 283 8.64 10.51 -16.93
N ILE A 284 8.53 11.01 -18.16
CA ILE A 284 8.33 10.22 -19.36
C ILE A 284 9.53 10.36 -20.27
N SER A 285 10.16 9.24 -20.61
CA SER A 285 11.30 9.20 -21.51
C SER A 285 10.91 8.66 -22.89
N PRO A 286 11.34 9.34 -23.98
CA PRO A 286 11.27 8.77 -25.33
C PRO A 286 12.36 7.70 -25.55
N THR A 287 13.40 7.69 -24.71
CA THR A 287 14.46 6.69 -24.75
C THR A 287 13.99 5.45 -23.99
N LEU A 288 13.55 4.43 -24.73
CA LEU A 288 13.09 3.17 -24.13
C LEU A 288 14.26 2.46 -23.43
N ARG A 289 14.05 2.06 -22.18
CA ARG A 289 14.95 1.17 -21.45
C ARG A 289 14.90 -0.24 -22.02
N LYS A 290 15.82 -1.11 -21.56
CA LYS A 290 16.01 -2.46 -22.10
C LYS A 290 14.75 -3.31 -22.02
N TYR A 291 14.02 -3.20 -20.91
CA TYR A 291 12.82 -3.97 -20.64
C TYR A 291 11.60 -3.07 -20.44
N ASP A 292 10.44 -3.55 -20.85
CA ASP A 292 9.18 -3.02 -20.35
C ASP A 292 8.97 -3.50 -18.91
N GLY A 293 8.54 -2.59 -18.05
CA GLY A 293 8.00 -2.93 -16.74
C GLY A 293 6.55 -3.42 -16.85
N GLY A 294 6.16 -4.33 -15.97
CA GLY A 294 4.79 -4.81 -15.81
C GLY A 294 4.33 -4.69 -14.36
N VAL A 295 3.04 -4.88 -14.16
CA VAL A 295 2.41 -5.03 -12.83
C VAL A 295 1.65 -6.35 -12.84
N ILE A 296 1.88 -7.20 -11.84
CA ILE A 296 1.08 -8.40 -11.58
C ILE A 296 0.25 -8.15 -10.33
N GLU A 297 -1.02 -8.49 -10.37
CA GLU A 297 -1.88 -8.52 -9.20
C GLU A 297 -1.80 -9.89 -8.51
N LEU A 298 -1.31 -9.91 -7.27
CA LEU A 298 -1.29 -11.09 -6.40
C LEU A 298 -2.38 -10.99 -5.33
N GLY A 299 -2.84 -12.13 -4.81
CA GLY A 299 -3.75 -12.18 -3.67
C GLY A 299 -5.10 -12.81 -3.98
N LEU A 300 -6.17 -12.22 -3.48
CA LEU A 300 -7.52 -12.79 -3.57
C LEU A 300 -8.29 -12.26 -4.78
N GLU A 301 -9.08 -13.13 -5.40
CA GLU A 301 -10.08 -12.75 -6.40
C GLU A 301 -11.12 -11.78 -5.79
N TYR A 302 -11.57 -10.82 -6.60
CA TYR A 302 -12.62 -9.86 -6.21
C TYR A 302 -14.02 -10.49 -6.30
N THR A 303 -14.26 -11.54 -5.52
CA THR A 303 -15.55 -12.25 -5.45
C THR A 303 -16.05 -12.40 -4.02
N ASP A 304 -17.36 -12.62 -3.89
CA ASP A 304 -18.04 -12.84 -2.62
C ASP A 304 -17.73 -14.21 -1.99
N LYS A 305 -16.90 -15.04 -2.65
CA LYS A 305 -16.47 -16.36 -2.16
C LYS A 305 -15.65 -16.31 -0.89
N MET A 306 -14.85 -15.26 -0.74
CA MET A 306 -14.00 -15.04 0.43
C MET A 306 -14.68 -14.03 1.34
N ALA A 307 -14.90 -14.39 2.61
CA ALA A 307 -15.65 -13.56 3.52
C ALA A 307 -15.07 -13.61 4.94
N ILE A 308 -15.29 -12.52 5.67
CA ILE A 308 -14.83 -12.29 7.03
C ILE A 308 -16.07 -12.17 7.92
N PRO A 309 -16.27 -13.09 8.87
CA PRO A 309 -17.36 -12.99 9.83
C PRO A 309 -17.33 -11.67 10.61
N PRO A 310 -18.47 -11.22 11.17
CA PRO A 310 -18.50 -10.04 12.04
C PRO A 310 -17.76 -10.30 13.36
N HIS A 311 -17.42 -9.22 14.06
CA HIS A 311 -16.84 -9.24 15.41
C HIS A 311 -15.52 -9.99 15.57
N GLN A 312 -14.70 -10.11 14.51
CA GLN A 312 -13.40 -10.77 14.60
C GLN A 312 -12.33 -9.77 15.05
N PRO A 313 -11.60 -10.02 16.15
CA PRO A 313 -10.43 -9.21 16.50
C PRO A 313 -9.31 -9.41 15.48
N GLN A 314 -9.24 -10.60 14.88
CA GLN A 314 -8.31 -10.94 13.82
C GLN A 314 -8.90 -12.09 13.01
N PHE A 315 -8.89 -11.98 11.69
CA PHE A 315 -9.27 -13.05 10.76
C PHE A 315 -8.33 -13.05 9.55
N THR A 316 -7.88 -14.22 9.12
CA THR A 316 -6.92 -14.33 8.00
C THR A 316 -7.58 -14.77 6.71
N LEU A 317 -7.27 -14.09 5.61
CA LEU A 317 -7.53 -14.59 4.27
C LEU A 317 -6.22 -14.69 3.49
N THR A 318 -6.05 -15.78 2.75
CA THR A 318 -4.82 -16.05 1.98
C THR A 318 -5.15 -16.32 0.53
N GLY A 319 -4.52 -15.56 -0.36
CA GLY A 319 -4.53 -15.76 -1.80
C GLY A 319 -3.21 -16.34 -2.31
N TYR A 320 -3.31 -17.13 -3.38
CA TYR A 320 -2.21 -17.92 -3.92
C TYR A 320 -2.01 -17.58 -5.39
N CYS A 321 -0.74 -17.40 -5.76
CA CYS A 321 -0.24 -17.54 -7.11
C CYS A 321 0.55 -18.86 -7.15
N ILE A 322 -0.12 -19.95 -7.56
CA ILE A 322 0.44 -21.30 -7.48
C ILE A 322 1.51 -21.56 -8.54
N SER A 323 2.36 -22.55 -8.28
CA SER A 323 3.44 -23.00 -9.15
C SER A 323 3.00 -23.28 -10.59
N GLU A 324 1.78 -23.81 -10.78
CA GLU A 324 1.22 -24.10 -12.09
C GLU A 324 0.96 -22.82 -12.91
N CYS A 325 0.52 -21.74 -12.25
CA CYS A 325 0.26 -20.47 -12.93
C CYS A 325 1.58 -19.77 -13.30
N THR A 326 2.55 -19.74 -12.39
CA THR A 326 3.87 -19.16 -12.72
C THR A 326 4.61 -20.01 -13.76
N ALA A 327 4.45 -21.33 -13.77
CA ALA A 327 5.06 -22.21 -14.78
C ALA A 327 4.58 -21.92 -16.20
N VAL A 328 3.33 -21.47 -16.38
CA VAL A 328 2.79 -21.10 -17.69
C VAL A 328 2.92 -19.60 -18.01
N GLY A 329 2.91 -18.74 -16.98
CA GLY A 329 2.89 -17.29 -17.12
C GLY A 329 4.25 -16.60 -17.05
N ILE A 330 5.30 -17.27 -16.57
CA ILE A 330 6.65 -16.71 -16.39
C ILE A 330 7.65 -17.43 -17.31
N PRO A 331 8.54 -16.72 -18.02
CA PRO A 331 9.54 -17.32 -18.90
C PRO A 331 10.67 -18.01 -18.12
N LEU A 332 11.47 -18.86 -18.78
CA LEU A 332 12.53 -19.66 -18.15
C LEU A 332 13.58 -18.81 -17.42
N GLU A 333 13.88 -17.63 -17.93
CA GLU A 333 14.78 -16.65 -17.31
C GLU A 333 14.19 -16.00 -16.04
N GLY A 334 12.87 -16.09 -15.85
CA GLY A 334 12.15 -15.48 -14.74
C GLY A 334 11.87 -13.99 -14.93
N ILE A 335 11.21 -13.43 -13.91
CA ILE A 335 11.00 -11.99 -13.74
C ILE A 335 11.70 -11.50 -12.48
N VAL A 336 11.98 -10.22 -12.43
CA VAL A 336 12.60 -9.51 -11.31
C VAL A 336 11.61 -8.49 -10.80
N ILE A 337 11.14 -8.70 -9.56
CA ILE A 337 10.25 -7.79 -8.85
C ILE A 337 11.11 -6.78 -8.09
N PHE A 338 10.85 -5.50 -8.30
CA PHE A 338 11.61 -4.39 -7.69
C PHE A 338 10.73 -3.45 -6.86
N GLY A 339 9.40 -3.53 -7.01
CA GLY A 339 8.46 -2.72 -6.23
C GLY A 339 7.22 -3.51 -5.85
N SER A 340 6.55 -3.09 -4.78
CA SER A 340 5.34 -3.72 -4.26
C SER A 340 4.43 -2.68 -3.60
N GLN A 341 3.14 -2.77 -3.87
CA GLN A 341 2.09 -2.00 -3.21
C GLN A 341 1.07 -2.97 -2.59
N LEU A 342 0.96 -2.91 -1.26
CA LEU A 342 0.00 -3.71 -0.49
C LEU A 342 -1.33 -2.96 -0.44
N HIS A 343 -2.44 -3.67 -0.60
CA HIS A 343 -3.77 -3.08 -0.66
C HIS A 343 -4.84 -3.98 -0.02
N THR A 344 -5.68 -3.35 0.80
CA THR A 344 -6.92 -3.87 1.37
C THR A 344 -7.94 -2.74 1.49
N HIS A 345 -9.19 -3.06 1.78
CA HIS A 345 -10.15 -2.07 2.25
C HIS A 345 -10.08 -1.91 3.77
N LEU A 346 -11.06 -1.20 4.35
CA LEU A 346 -11.04 -0.56 5.67
C LEU A 346 -10.70 -1.44 6.86
N THR A 347 -10.84 -2.77 6.77
CA THR A 347 -10.64 -3.68 7.91
C THR A 347 -9.27 -4.34 7.91
N GLY A 348 -8.44 -4.16 6.87
CA GLY A 348 -7.10 -4.75 6.81
C GLY A 348 -6.11 -4.06 7.75
N ILE A 349 -5.39 -4.87 8.53
CA ILE A 349 -4.42 -4.42 9.57
C ILE A 349 -2.99 -4.91 9.33
N ARG A 350 -2.82 -5.93 8.49
CA ARG A 350 -1.51 -6.51 8.15
C ARG A 350 -1.58 -7.19 6.81
N VAL A 351 -0.50 -7.10 6.03
CA VAL A 351 -0.37 -7.79 4.75
C VAL A 351 1.03 -8.38 4.61
N PHE A 352 1.11 -9.60 4.08
CA PHE A 352 2.36 -10.33 3.94
C PHE A 352 2.38 -11.17 2.66
N THR A 353 3.45 -11.06 1.86
CA THR A 353 3.68 -11.90 0.68
C THR A 353 4.93 -12.76 0.81
N ARG A 354 4.74 -14.08 0.82
CA ARG A 354 5.79 -15.11 0.87
C ARG A 354 6.17 -15.55 -0.54
N HIS A 355 7.43 -15.94 -0.72
CA HIS A 355 7.96 -16.49 -1.97
C HIS A 355 8.45 -17.91 -1.74
N ILE A 356 7.89 -18.88 -2.46
CA ILE A 356 8.14 -20.31 -2.27
C ILE A 356 8.75 -20.91 -3.54
N ARG A 357 9.77 -21.75 -3.39
CA ARG A 357 10.38 -22.54 -4.46
C ARG A 357 10.58 -23.97 -3.99
N ASP A 358 10.03 -24.94 -4.71
CA ASP A 358 10.12 -26.37 -4.38
C ASP A 358 9.68 -26.69 -2.93
N GLY A 359 8.62 -26.04 -2.46
CA GLY A 359 8.09 -26.17 -1.08
C GLY A 359 8.93 -25.48 0.00
N ARG A 360 10.06 -24.88 -0.35
CA ARG A 360 10.90 -24.11 0.57
C ARG A 360 10.59 -22.62 0.47
N GLU A 361 10.41 -21.99 1.62
CA GLU A 361 10.28 -20.55 1.68
C GLU A 361 11.64 -19.88 1.42
N LEU A 362 11.61 -18.94 0.49
CA LEU A 362 12.68 -18.01 0.18
C LEU A 362 12.46 -16.70 0.95
N PRO A 363 13.46 -15.82 1.02
CA PRO A 363 13.28 -14.53 1.68
C PRO A 363 12.00 -13.84 1.19
N GLU A 364 11.26 -13.24 2.11
CA GLU A 364 9.93 -12.70 1.87
C GLU A 364 9.87 -11.53 0.90
N LEU A 365 8.84 -11.47 0.06
CA LEU A 365 8.71 -10.45 -0.98
C LEU A 365 8.42 -9.06 -0.38
N ASN A 366 7.39 -8.98 0.45
CA ASN A 366 7.02 -7.75 1.16
C ASN A 366 6.18 -8.10 2.40
N ARG A 367 6.31 -7.29 3.45
CA ARG A 367 5.58 -7.42 4.72
C ARG A 367 5.28 -6.04 5.25
N ASP A 368 4.08 -5.90 5.81
CA ASP A 368 3.73 -4.74 6.63
C ASP A 368 2.84 -5.19 7.78
N ASN A 369 3.44 -5.31 8.97
CA ASN A 369 2.75 -5.73 10.20
C ASN A 369 1.87 -4.63 10.80
N HIS A 370 2.10 -3.39 10.39
CA HIS A 370 1.37 -2.20 10.83
C HIS A 370 0.70 -1.54 9.63
N TYR A 371 0.30 -2.35 8.65
CA TYR A 371 -0.35 -1.86 7.45
C TYR A 371 -1.57 -1.03 7.83
N SER A 372 -1.76 0.08 7.11
CA SER A 372 -2.97 0.87 7.22
C SER A 372 -3.51 1.18 5.85
N THR A 373 -4.81 0.96 5.69
CA THR A 373 -5.61 1.28 4.50
C THR A 373 -5.54 2.76 4.13
N HIS A 374 -5.19 3.57 5.10
CA HIS A 374 -4.99 4.99 5.02
C HIS A 374 -3.65 5.34 4.36
N PHE A 375 -2.61 4.53 4.55
CA PHE A 375 -1.25 4.78 4.07
C PHE A 375 -0.82 3.71 3.06
N GLN A 376 -1.21 3.90 1.80
CA GLN A 376 -0.95 2.96 0.70
C GLN A 376 0.02 3.59 -0.31
N GLU A 377 1.28 3.15 -0.28
CA GLU A 377 2.34 3.62 -1.18
C GLU A 377 2.90 2.46 -2.01
N ILE A 378 3.48 2.77 -3.17
CA ILE A 378 4.33 1.80 -3.88
C ILE A 378 5.73 1.87 -3.28
N ARG A 379 6.17 0.79 -2.65
CA ARG A 379 7.51 0.68 -2.06
C ARG A 379 8.48 0.09 -3.04
N LEU A 380 9.65 0.71 -3.19
CA LEU A 380 10.82 0.03 -3.75
C LEU A 380 11.31 -1.01 -2.74
N LEU A 381 11.45 -2.26 -3.20
CA LEU A 381 11.96 -3.33 -2.35
C LEU A 381 13.43 -3.06 -2.02
N LYS A 382 13.85 -3.36 -0.78
CA LYS A 382 15.27 -3.27 -0.36
C LYS A 382 16.17 -4.20 -1.17
N ARG A 383 15.60 -5.30 -1.67
CA ARG A 383 16.24 -6.26 -2.56
C ARG A 383 15.28 -6.62 -3.69
N GLU A 384 15.82 -6.77 -4.88
CA GLU A 384 15.06 -7.32 -5.98
C GLU A 384 14.77 -8.81 -5.75
N VAL A 385 13.58 -9.26 -6.15
CA VAL A 385 13.11 -10.63 -5.96
C VAL A 385 12.99 -11.30 -7.33
N ARG A 386 13.81 -12.32 -7.59
CA ARG A 386 13.74 -13.09 -8.84
C ARG A 386 12.78 -14.27 -8.70
N VAL A 387 11.68 -14.20 -9.43
CA VAL A 387 10.66 -15.26 -9.51
C VAL A 387 10.90 -16.06 -10.78
N LEU A 388 11.00 -17.38 -10.63
CA LEU A 388 11.18 -18.34 -11.71
C LEU A 388 9.86 -19.09 -11.97
N PRO A 389 9.68 -19.67 -13.17
CA PRO A 389 8.53 -20.52 -13.43
C PRO A 389 8.52 -21.72 -12.49
N GLY A 390 7.36 -22.02 -11.91
CA GLY A 390 7.21 -23.06 -10.88
C GLY A 390 7.34 -22.55 -9.44
N ASP A 391 7.75 -21.31 -9.23
CA ASP A 391 7.68 -20.67 -7.90
C ASP A 391 6.22 -20.38 -7.52
N ALA A 392 5.92 -20.32 -6.22
CA ALA A 392 4.62 -19.85 -5.73
C ALA A 392 4.77 -18.54 -4.94
N LEU A 393 3.77 -17.66 -5.04
CA LEU A 393 3.68 -16.43 -4.26
C LEU A 393 2.40 -16.50 -3.43
N ILE A 394 2.51 -16.29 -2.12
CA ILE A 394 1.39 -16.45 -1.18
C ILE A 394 1.17 -15.12 -0.48
N THR A 395 0.04 -14.47 -0.72
CA THR A 395 -0.33 -13.19 -0.09
C THR A 395 -1.40 -13.43 0.97
N THR A 396 -1.07 -13.15 2.22
CA THR A 396 -1.99 -13.24 3.36
C THR A 396 -2.31 -11.84 3.87
N CYS A 397 -3.59 -11.59 4.13
CA CYS A 397 -4.08 -10.38 4.75
C CYS A 397 -4.79 -10.72 6.06
N TRP A 398 -4.61 -9.86 7.06
CA TRP A 398 -5.28 -9.94 8.35
C TRP A 398 -6.27 -8.81 8.46
N TYR A 399 -7.45 -9.14 8.97
CA TYR A 399 -8.57 -8.21 9.08
C TYR A 399 -9.10 -8.12 10.51
N GLN A 400 -9.59 -6.94 10.88
CA GLN A 400 -10.29 -6.69 12.13
C GLN A 400 -11.71 -6.19 11.84
N THR A 401 -12.71 -6.98 12.20
CA THR A 401 -14.14 -6.70 12.01
C THR A 401 -14.90 -6.52 13.33
N THR A 402 -14.20 -6.16 14.41
CA THR A 402 -14.79 -5.96 15.76
C THR A 402 -16.02 -5.06 15.76
N GLU A 403 -16.00 -3.99 14.96
CA GLU A 403 -17.10 -3.02 14.85
C GLU A 403 -18.14 -3.36 13.76
N ARG A 404 -17.92 -4.39 12.94
CA ARG A 404 -18.87 -4.80 11.90
C ARG A 404 -19.88 -5.78 12.49
N THR A 405 -21.17 -5.53 12.26
CA THR A 405 -22.28 -6.40 12.68
C THR A 405 -22.65 -7.46 11.64
N ASN A 406 -22.38 -7.19 10.36
CA ASN A 406 -22.65 -8.10 9.25
C ASN A 406 -21.35 -8.70 8.71
N ILE A 407 -21.48 -9.84 8.03
CA ILE A 407 -20.38 -10.46 7.28
C ILE A 407 -19.83 -9.51 6.21
N THR A 408 -18.51 -9.44 6.12
CA THR A 408 -17.80 -8.62 5.13
C THR A 408 -17.29 -9.54 4.03
N MET A 409 -17.73 -9.34 2.79
CA MET A 409 -17.41 -10.21 1.66
C MET A 409 -16.34 -9.57 0.78
N GLY A 410 -15.64 -10.37 -0.02
CA GLY A 410 -14.73 -9.87 -1.04
C GLY A 410 -15.49 -9.15 -2.16
N GLY A 411 -14.96 -8.03 -2.64
CA GLY A 411 -15.65 -7.23 -3.64
C GLY A 411 -14.95 -5.93 -4.00
N TYR A 412 -15.60 -5.15 -4.86
CA TYR A 412 -15.06 -3.89 -5.35
C TYR A 412 -15.46 -2.68 -4.50
N ALA A 413 -16.48 -2.80 -3.65
CA ALA A 413 -16.94 -1.68 -2.84
C ALA A 413 -16.05 -1.52 -1.60
N ILE A 414 -15.86 -0.29 -1.13
CA ILE A 414 -15.11 -0.01 0.11
C ILE A 414 -15.73 -0.67 1.37
N SER A 415 -17.01 -1.01 1.31
CA SER A 415 -17.70 -1.78 2.35
C SER A 415 -17.34 -3.26 2.35
N ASP A 416 -16.96 -3.78 1.17
CA ASP A 416 -16.43 -5.13 0.94
C ASP A 416 -14.95 -5.15 1.33
N GLU A 417 -14.25 -6.27 1.09
CA GLU A 417 -12.81 -6.38 1.32
C GLU A 417 -12.00 -6.80 0.10
N MET A 418 -10.71 -6.49 0.16
CA MET A 418 -9.70 -6.92 -0.80
C MET A 418 -8.45 -7.40 -0.08
N CYS A 419 -7.72 -8.32 -0.72
CA CYS A 419 -6.35 -8.71 -0.33
C CYS A 419 -5.49 -8.70 -1.58
N VAL A 420 -4.70 -7.65 -1.78
CA VAL A 420 -3.93 -7.49 -3.01
C VAL A 420 -2.50 -7.06 -2.71
N ASN A 421 -1.57 -7.60 -3.50
CA ASN A 421 -0.23 -7.06 -3.64
C ASN A 421 0.04 -6.82 -5.12
N TYR A 422 0.17 -5.54 -5.52
CA TYR A 422 0.59 -5.15 -6.86
C TYR A 422 2.11 -5.18 -6.91
N VAL A 423 2.67 -6.12 -7.66
CA VAL A 423 4.13 -6.27 -7.80
C VAL A 423 4.61 -5.65 -9.11
N HIS A 424 5.55 -4.72 -9.01
CA HIS A 424 6.20 -4.08 -10.15
C HIS A 424 7.43 -4.88 -10.55
N TYR A 425 7.50 -5.30 -11.81
CA TYR A 425 8.51 -6.25 -12.26
C TYR A 425 9.01 -6.00 -13.69
N TYR A 426 10.12 -6.65 -14.06
CA TYR A 426 10.61 -6.74 -15.44
C TYR A 426 11.28 -8.11 -15.69
N PRO A 427 11.42 -8.57 -16.95
CA PRO A 427 10.76 -8.05 -18.15
C PRO A 427 9.25 -8.29 -18.09
N LYS A 428 8.45 -7.40 -18.71
CA LYS A 428 7.00 -7.55 -18.83
C LYS A 428 6.65 -8.90 -19.47
N VAL A 429 5.72 -9.62 -18.85
CA VAL A 429 5.12 -10.86 -19.36
C VAL A 429 3.61 -10.67 -19.53
N ASP A 430 2.95 -11.66 -20.12
CA ASP A 430 1.49 -11.61 -20.33
C ASP A 430 0.70 -11.91 -19.05
N LEU A 431 1.30 -12.51 -18.02
CA LEU A 431 0.64 -12.70 -16.72
C LEU A 431 0.36 -11.34 -16.07
N GLU A 432 -0.92 -11.01 -15.88
CA GLU A 432 -1.36 -9.76 -15.25
C GLU A 432 -2.11 -10.03 -13.94
N VAL A 433 -2.90 -11.09 -13.87
CA VAL A 433 -3.59 -11.49 -12.64
C VAL A 433 -3.17 -12.89 -12.23
N CYS A 434 -2.63 -13.01 -11.02
CA CYS A 434 -2.31 -14.28 -10.39
C CYS A 434 -2.93 -14.33 -8.99
N LYS A 435 -4.24 -14.58 -8.96
CA LYS A 435 -5.06 -14.53 -7.75
C LYS A 435 -5.79 -15.85 -7.52
N SER A 436 -6.31 -16.04 -6.32
CA SER A 436 -7.15 -17.20 -6.02
C SER A 436 -8.34 -16.88 -5.12
N SER A 437 -9.30 -17.79 -5.07
CA SER A 437 -10.36 -17.84 -4.05
C SER A 437 -10.53 -19.29 -3.59
N ILE A 438 -11.40 -19.54 -2.62
CA ILE A 438 -11.90 -20.90 -2.38
C ILE A 438 -12.58 -21.45 -3.65
N SER A 439 -12.49 -22.76 -3.88
CA SER A 439 -13.21 -23.40 -4.98
C SER A 439 -14.73 -23.39 -4.75
N ASN A 440 -15.49 -23.37 -5.84
CA ASN A 440 -16.95 -23.39 -5.79
C ASN A 440 -17.45 -24.67 -5.10
N ASN A 441 -16.87 -25.82 -5.41
CA ASN A 441 -17.28 -27.10 -4.86
C ASN A 441 -17.01 -27.19 -3.34
N ALA A 442 -15.86 -26.68 -2.89
CA ALA A 442 -15.54 -26.59 -1.48
C ALA A 442 -16.54 -25.70 -0.74
N LEU A 443 -16.84 -24.51 -1.29
CA LEU A 443 -17.78 -23.57 -0.69
C LEU A 443 -19.22 -24.09 -0.67
N ASP A 444 -19.69 -24.69 -1.76
CA ASP A 444 -20.99 -25.34 -1.83
C ASP A 444 -21.12 -26.47 -0.80
N THR A 445 -20.04 -27.21 -0.58
CA THR A 445 -19.98 -28.27 0.41
C THR A 445 -20.00 -27.73 1.84
N TYR A 446 -19.35 -26.61 2.10
CA TYR A 446 -19.42 -25.92 3.38
C TYR A 446 -20.84 -25.42 3.69
N PHE A 447 -21.51 -24.76 2.75
CA PHE A 447 -22.89 -24.33 2.95
C PHE A 447 -23.85 -25.52 3.12
N ARG A 448 -23.68 -26.59 2.35
CA ARG A 448 -24.43 -27.84 2.53
C ARG A 448 -24.24 -28.41 3.94
N PHE A 449 -23.00 -28.43 4.44
CA PHE A 449 -22.69 -28.87 5.80
C PHE A 449 -23.42 -28.00 6.83
N LEU A 450 -23.36 -26.67 6.69
CA LEU A 450 -24.05 -25.76 7.60
C LEU A 450 -25.57 -25.96 7.62
N ARG A 451 -26.17 -26.23 6.46
CA ARG A 451 -27.61 -26.54 6.36
C ARG A 451 -27.97 -27.86 7.03
N GLU A 452 -27.24 -28.93 6.71
CA GLU A 452 -27.62 -30.30 7.09
C GLU A 452 -27.26 -30.65 8.53
N TRP A 453 -26.20 -30.05 9.08
CA TRP A 453 -25.63 -30.41 10.37
C TRP A 453 -25.68 -29.29 11.41
N GLU A 454 -25.74 -28.02 10.99
CA GLU A 454 -25.77 -26.84 11.87
C GLU A 454 -27.11 -26.08 11.82
N ASP A 455 -28.12 -26.59 11.08
CA ASP A 455 -29.47 -26.02 10.94
C ASP A 455 -29.47 -24.55 10.45
N GLN A 456 -28.51 -24.19 9.58
CA GLN A 456 -28.41 -22.85 9.00
C GLN A 456 -29.27 -22.70 7.74
N GLN A 457 -29.78 -21.49 7.48
CA GLN A 457 -30.72 -21.21 6.39
C GLN A 457 -30.06 -21.04 5.01
N THR A 458 -28.99 -21.79 4.75
CA THR A 458 -28.27 -21.76 3.46
C THR A 458 -28.96 -22.68 2.44
N SER A 459 -28.82 -22.38 1.15
CA SER A 459 -29.37 -23.17 0.05
C SER A 459 -28.50 -23.10 -1.20
N SER A 460 -28.43 -24.21 -1.94
CA SER A 460 -27.78 -24.25 -3.27
C SER A 460 -28.54 -23.45 -4.33
N SER A 461 -29.77 -23.02 -4.04
CA SER A 461 -30.54 -22.13 -4.92
C SER A 461 -30.31 -20.64 -4.63
N GLN A 462 -29.61 -20.30 -3.54
CA GLN A 462 -29.25 -18.94 -3.18
C GLN A 462 -27.86 -18.60 -3.74
N GLY A 463 -27.61 -17.31 -3.99
CA GLY A 463 -26.26 -16.84 -4.29
C GLY A 463 -25.32 -16.95 -3.07
N ILE A 464 -24.01 -16.92 -3.31
CA ILE A 464 -22.98 -17.04 -2.27
C ILE A 464 -23.16 -15.97 -1.19
N SER A 465 -23.29 -14.70 -1.58
CA SER A 465 -23.55 -13.61 -0.65
C SER A 465 -24.76 -13.86 0.25
N SER A 466 -25.88 -14.33 -0.32
CA SER A 466 -27.10 -14.63 0.45
C SER A 466 -26.91 -15.80 1.41
N ASN A 467 -26.14 -16.82 1.00
CA ASN A 467 -25.78 -17.93 1.89
C ASN A 467 -24.97 -17.44 3.09
N TYR A 468 -23.93 -16.63 2.88
CA TYR A 468 -23.15 -16.05 3.97
C TYR A 468 -23.98 -15.17 4.92
N GLN A 469 -24.93 -14.40 4.38
CA GLN A 469 -25.85 -13.57 5.17
C GLN A 469 -26.88 -14.40 5.96
N ALA A 470 -27.20 -15.61 5.53
CA ALA A 470 -28.15 -16.51 6.18
C ALA A 470 -27.54 -17.31 7.35
N VAL A 471 -26.22 -17.23 7.54
CA VAL A 471 -25.51 -17.92 8.63
C VAL A 471 -25.52 -17.07 9.89
N ASP A 472 -25.88 -17.68 11.01
CA ASP A 472 -25.70 -17.12 12.34
C ASP A 472 -24.25 -17.32 12.81
N TRP A 473 -23.47 -16.25 12.81
CA TRP A 473 -22.02 -16.31 13.06
C TRP A 473 -21.71 -16.43 14.54
N THR A 474 -21.14 -17.57 14.92
CA THR A 474 -20.56 -17.83 16.25
C THR A 474 -19.03 -17.87 16.17
N PRO A 475 -18.31 -17.74 17.29
CA PRO A 475 -16.85 -17.92 17.30
C PRO A 475 -16.41 -19.27 16.70
N MET A 476 -17.16 -20.35 16.97
CA MET A 476 -16.88 -21.67 16.42
C MET A 476 -17.05 -21.71 14.90
N ARG A 477 -18.16 -21.18 14.35
CA ARG A 477 -18.37 -21.16 12.89
C ARG A 477 -17.37 -20.29 12.15
N SER A 478 -16.96 -19.19 12.79
CA SER A 478 -15.92 -18.30 12.26
C SER A 478 -14.59 -19.04 12.15
N GLN A 479 -14.19 -19.76 13.21
CA GLN A 479 -12.98 -20.59 13.19
C GLN A 479 -13.08 -21.73 12.17
N MET A 480 -14.23 -22.37 12.03
CA MET A 480 -14.45 -23.41 11.02
C MET A 480 -14.30 -22.87 9.59
N LEU A 481 -14.81 -21.65 9.32
CA LEU A 481 -14.65 -21.00 8.03
C LEU A 481 -13.17 -20.71 7.73
N GLU A 482 -12.43 -20.18 8.70
CA GLU A 482 -11.00 -19.91 8.56
C GLU A 482 -10.21 -21.20 8.27
N GLN A 483 -10.48 -22.28 9.01
CA GLN A 483 -9.85 -23.59 8.77
C GLN A 483 -10.21 -24.14 7.39
N MET A 484 -11.45 -23.97 6.94
CA MET A 484 -11.86 -24.38 5.61
C MET A 484 -11.05 -23.65 4.53
N TYR A 485 -10.88 -22.33 4.63
CA TYR A 485 -10.06 -21.57 3.66
C TYR A 485 -8.60 -22.02 3.62
N GLN A 486 -8.05 -22.53 4.73
CA GLN A 486 -6.65 -22.99 4.78
C GLN A 486 -6.45 -24.41 4.21
N GLN A 487 -7.47 -25.27 4.26
CA GLN A 487 -7.33 -26.70 3.97
C GLN A 487 -7.95 -27.13 2.64
N PHE A 488 -8.93 -26.39 2.12
CA PHE A 488 -9.69 -26.82 0.96
C PHE A 488 -9.11 -26.30 -0.37
N PRO A 489 -9.45 -26.95 -1.50
CA PRO A 489 -9.00 -26.54 -2.83
C PRO A 489 -9.43 -25.13 -3.21
N ILE A 490 -8.65 -24.51 -4.09
CA ILE A 490 -8.83 -23.14 -4.54
C ILE A 490 -9.33 -23.07 -6.00
N SER A 491 -10.00 -21.98 -6.33
CA SER A 491 -10.18 -21.52 -7.71
C SER A 491 -9.05 -20.54 -8.03
N MET A 492 -8.31 -20.81 -9.09
CA MET A 492 -7.16 -20.00 -9.53
C MET A 492 -7.59 -19.07 -10.67
N GLN A 493 -7.32 -17.78 -10.51
CA GLN A 493 -7.45 -16.76 -11.54
C GLN A 493 -6.06 -16.44 -12.10
N CYS A 494 -5.65 -17.25 -13.07
CA CYS A 494 -4.41 -17.09 -13.84
C CYS A 494 -4.75 -16.42 -15.18
N ASN A 495 -4.77 -15.08 -15.21
CA ASN A 495 -5.19 -14.33 -16.40
C ASN A 495 -4.03 -13.59 -17.07
N GLN A 496 -4.15 -13.56 -18.39
CA GLN A 496 -3.32 -12.77 -19.28
C GLN A 496 -3.73 -11.29 -19.26
N SER A 497 -2.87 -10.41 -19.78
CA SER A 497 -3.16 -8.99 -19.99
C SER A 497 -4.35 -8.71 -20.89
N SER A 498 -4.78 -9.69 -21.71
CA SER A 498 -6.02 -9.60 -22.51
C SER A 498 -7.29 -9.74 -21.67
N GLY A 499 -7.17 -10.16 -20.41
CA GLY A 499 -8.27 -10.59 -19.55
C GLY A 499 -8.67 -12.05 -19.73
N GLU A 500 -8.12 -12.75 -20.73
CA GLU A 500 -8.35 -14.19 -20.92
C GLU A 500 -7.52 -15.03 -19.95
N ARG A 501 -8.05 -16.19 -19.56
CA ARG A 501 -7.30 -17.15 -18.72
C ARG A 501 -6.21 -17.83 -19.54
N PHE A 502 -5.09 -18.18 -18.89
CA PHE A 502 -4.13 -19.11 -19.49
C PHE A 502 -4.81 -20.47 -19.74
N PRO A 503 -4.44 -21.22 -20.79
CA PRO A 503 -5.01 -22.55 -21.03
C PRO A 503 -4.75 -23.50 -19.86
N GLY A 504 -5.81 -24.12 -19.35
CA GLY A 504 -5.72 -25.03 -18.20
C GLY A 504 -7.05 -25.18 -17.47
N TYR A 505 -7.14 -26.18 -16.59
CA TYR A 505 -8.22 -26.27 -15.63
C TYR A 505 -7.74 -25.64 -14.32
N TRP A 506 -8.43 -24.60 -13.87
CA TRP A 506 -8.01 -23.75 -12.75
C TRP A 506 -8.96 -23.81 -11.56
N GLU A 507 -9.92 -24.74 -11.57
CA GLU A 507 -10.85 -24.95 -10.46
C GLU A 507 -10.40 -26.16 -9.64
N ASP A 508 -10.73 -26.20 -8.34
CA ASP A 508 -10.37 -27.29 -7.43
C ASP A 508 -8.86 -27.60 -7.40
N MET A 509 -8.03 -26.57 -7.55
CA MET A 509 -6.57 -26.68 -7.49
C MET A 509 -6.09 -26.82 -6.04
N ILE A 510 -4.97 -27.49 -5.83
CA ILE A 510 -4.35 -27.60 -4.50
C ILE A 510 -3.56 -26.32 -4.23
N SER A 511 -3.73 -25.72 -3.05
CA SER A 511 -2.96 -24.54 -2.64
C SER A 511 -1.49 -24.91 -2.41
N SER A 512 -0.59 -23.97 -2.71
CA SER A 512 0.84 -24.20 -2.49
C SER A 512 1.17 -24.25 -1.00
N HIS A 513 1.68 -25.39 -0.52
CA HIS A 513 2.08 -25.57 0.87
C HIS A 513 3.51 -25.12 1.13
N VAL A 514 3.74 -24.50 2.29
CA VAL A 514 5.07 -24.17 2.80
C VAL A 514 5.60 -25.35 3.61
N LEU A 515 6.38 -26.22 2.98
CA LEU A 515 6.95 -27.42 3.62
C LEU A 515 8.14 -27.07 4.53
N PHE A 516 8.94 -26.10 4.10
CA PHE A 516 10.13 -25.64 4.83
C PHE A 516 10.05 -24.12 5.02
N PRO A 517 9.37 -23.64 6.08
CA PRO A 517 9.29 -22.22 6.36
C PRO A 517 10.66 -21.65 6.77
N LEU A 518 10.89 -20.37 6.51
CA LEU A 518 12.05 -19.67 7.03
C LEU A 518 11.92 -19.53 8.55
N PRO A 519 13.05 -19.63 9.29
CA PRO A 519 13.04 -19.31 10.70
C PRO A 519 12.67 -17.82 10.89
N PRO A 520 12.04 -17.46 12.02
CA PRO A 520 11.88 -16.07 12.40
C PRO A 520 13.23 -15.36 12.39
N GLN A 521 13.26 -14.09 11.99
CA GLN A 521 14.48 -13.29 12.06
C GLN A 521 14.92 -13.20 13.52
N ALA A 522 16.17 -13.58 13.79
CA ALA A 522 16.74 -13.47 15.13
C ALA A 522 16.92 -11.97 15.46
N ARG A 523 16.51 -11.57 16.67
CA ARG A 523 16.82 -10.25 17.20
C ARG A 523 18.33 -10.16 17.44
N GLU A 524 18.98 -9.09 16.99
CA GLU A 524 20.41 -8.86 17.21
C GLU A 524 20.66 -8.28 18.61
N CYS A 525 20.28 -9.05 19.62
CA CYS A 525 20.49 -8.68 21.02
C CYS A 525 21.87 -9.13 21.46
N SER A 526 22.72 -8.18 21.86
CA SER A 526 23.99 -8.51 22.49
C SER A 526 23.70 -9.29 23.77
N THR A 527 24.06 -10.57 23.77
CA THR A 527 24.15 -11.36 24.98
C THR A 527 25.36 -10.88 25.77
N GLU A 528 25.22 -9.77 26.49
CA GLU A 528 26.02 -9.58 27.69
C GLU A 528 25.45 -10.54 28.75
N GLU A 529 25.80 -11.82 28.60
CA GLU A 529 25.78 -12.73 29.74
C GLU A 529 26.69 -12.12 30.80
N THR A 530 26.05 -11.59 31.83
CA THR A 530 26.67 -11.22 33.09
C THR A 530 27.31 -12.47 33.69
N VAL A 531 28.65 -12.53 33.63
CA VAL A 531 29.48 -13.51 34.34
C VAL A 531 29.62 -13.13 35.80
#